data_AF-B7Q1P3-F1
#
_entry.id   AF-B7Q1P3-F1
#
_cell.length_a   1.000
_cell.length_b   1.000
_cell.length_c   1.000
_cell.angle_alpha   90.00
_cell.angle_beta   90.00
_cell.angle_gamma   90.00
#
_symmetry.space_group_name_H-M   'P 1'
#
loop_
_entity.id
_entity.type
_entity.pdbx_description
1 polymer ?
#
loop_
_entity_poly.entity_id
_entity_poly.type
_entity_poly.pdbx_seq_one_letter_code
_entity_poly.pdbx_strand_id
1 'polypeptide(L)'
;MTSEDESEVLSDLSNILADPPAKRALCSKCRRPPAVCWCSSLPETPVPVSSKVFILQHPGEVQINPNRTSSYVIRTQPTRECLSTVETVAYALSVLEENPQLQELLTRPLQTLCQHQLEHGAVTHHSKEFLIQNGLYAKPLPRRIIHKLARNEDLKDALK
;
A
#
# COMPACT_ATOMS: atom_id res chain seq x y z
N MET A 1 -2.45 41.38 13.98
CA MET A 1 -2.78 41.63 12.56
C MET A 1 -2.79 43.13 12.41
N THR A 2 -1.72 43.67 11.87
CA THR A 2 -1.62 45.10 11.55
C THR A 2 -2.32 45.35 10.21
N SER A 3 -2.74 46.58 9.94
CA SER A 3 -3.32 46.97 8.65
C SER A 3 -2.37 46.75 7.46
N GLU A 4 -1.07 46.62 7.74
CA GLU A 4 -0.03 46.32 6.76
C GLU A 4 -0.12 44.86 6.28
N ASP A 5 -0.41 43.91 7.18
CA ASP A 5 -0.63 42.50 6.85
C ASP A 5 -1.84 42.33 5.90
N GLU A 6 -2.90 43.12 6.09
CA GLU A 6 -4.10 43.04 5.24
C GLU A 6 -3.85 43.56 3.83
N SER A 7 -3.06 44.63 3.69
CA SER A 7 -2.69 45.19 2.39
C SER A 7 -1.79 44.25 1.59
N GLU A 8 -0.90 43.53 2.26
CA GLU A 8 0.00 42.55 1.63
C GLU A 8 -0.79 41.36 1.09
N VAL A 9 -1.72 40.81 1.90
CA VAL A 9 -2.59 39.70 1.48
C VAL A 9 -3.50 40.12 0.30
N LEU A 10 -4.04 41.33 0.34
CA LEU A 10 -4.89 41.83 -0.75
C LEU A 10 -4.10 42.02 -2.06
N SER A 11 -2.83 42.45 -1.96
CA SER A 11 -1.91 42.56 -3.09
C SER A 11 -1.60 41.18 -3.69
N ASP A 12 -1.30 40.18 -2.87
CA ASP A 12 -1.06 38.82 -3.34
C ASP A 12 -2.26 38.21 -4.05
N LEU A 13 -3.47 38.43 -3.53
CA LEU A 13 -4.70 38.00 -4.17
C LEU A 13 -4.94 38.70 -5.51
N SER A 14 -4.58 39.99 -5.61
CA SER A 14 -4.72 40.77 -6.85
C SER A 14 -3.75 40.32 -7.95
N ASN A 15 -2.66 39.65 -7.58
CA ASN A 15 -1.67 39.11 -8.49
C ASN A 15 -1.99 37.68 -8.99
N ILE A 16 -3.10 37.08 -8.53
CA ILE A 16 -3.54 35.78 -9.05
C ILE A 16 -4.07 35.97 -10.47
N LEU A 17 -3.40 35.33 -11.43
CA LEU A 17 -3.84 35.35 -12.84
C LEU A 17 -5.27 34.79 -12.95
N ALA A 18 -6.15 35.55 -13.60
CA ALA A 18 -7.54 35.16 -13.83
C ALA A 18 -7.67 33.94 -14.76
N ASP A 19 -6.69 33.76 -15.66
CA ASP A 19 -6.64 32.59 -16.54
C ASP A 19 -6.15 31.37 -15.76
N PRO A 20 -6.90 30.25 -15.80
CA PRO A 20 -6.47 29.04 -15.13
C PRO A 20 -5.15 28.54 -15.74
N PRO A 21 -4.20 28.05 -14.90
CA PRO A 21 -2.95 27.52 -15.40
C PRO A 21 -3.20 26.38 -16.39
N ALA A 22 -2.30 26.24 -17.37
CA ALA A 22 -2.37 25.17 -18.34
C ALA A 22 -2.52 23.81 -17.64
N LYS A 23 -3.55 23.05 -18.03
CA LYS A 23 -3.82 21.74 -17.44
C LYS A 23 -2.65 20.80 -17.76
N ARG A 24 -2.14 20.13 -16.73
CA ARG A 24 -1.13 19.06 -16.88
C ARG A 24 -1.60 17.99 -17.86
N ALA A 25 -0.67 17.43 -18.62
CA ALA A 25 -0.94 16.30 -19.52
C ALA A 25 -1.53 15.11 -18.74
N LEU A 26 -2.40 14.34 -19.39
CA LEU A 26 -3.08 13.18 -18.81
C LEU A 26 -2.88 11.94 -19.69
N CYS A 27 -2.78 10.77 -19.07
CA CYS A 27 -2.77 9.49 -19.78
C CYS A 27 -4.11 9.26 -20.51
N SER A 28 -4.05 8.84 -21.77
CA SER A 28 -5.25 8.53 -22.58
C SER A 28 -6.08 7.36 -22.03
N LYS A 29 -5.46 6.41 -21.30
CA LYS A 29 -6.14 5.23 -20.74
C LYS A 29 -6.80 5.51 -19.39
N CYS A 30 -6.03 5.95 -18.38
CA CYS A 30 -6.52 6.12 -17.01
C CYS A 30 -6.85 7.57 -16.61
N ARG A 31 -6.56 8.55 -17.48
CA ARG A 31 -6.71 10.00 -17.22
C ARG A 31 -5.95 10.51 -16.00
N ARG A 32 -4.96 9.75 -15.52
CA ARG A 32 -4.03 10.20 -14.47
C ARG A 32 -2.87 10.99 -15.10
N PRO A 33 -2.28 11.95 -14.37
CA PRO A 33 -1.04 12.60 -14.77
C PRO A 33 0.08 11.58 -14.98
N PRO A 34 1.04 11.83 -15.91
CA PRO A 34 2.17 10.93 -16.16
C PRO A 34 2.91 10.51 -14.90
N ALA A 35 3.14 11.43 -13.98
CA ALA A 35 3.84 11.17 -12.73
C ALA A 35 3.18 10.11 -11.84
N VAL A 36 1.88 9.85 -11.94
CA VAL A 36 1.16 8.86 -11.11
C VAL A 36 0.40 7.83 -11.95
N CYS A 37 0.75 7.72 -13.23
CA CYS A 37 0.21 6.76 -14.16
C CYS A 37 1.08 5.49 -14.15
N TRP A 38 0.44 4.33 -13.99
CA TRP A 38 1.13 3.03 -14.03
C TRP A 38 0.57 2.12 -15.12
N CYS A 39 -0.11 2.69 -16.12
CA CYS A 39 -0.73 1.92 -17.20
C CYS A 39 0.28 1.09 -18.01
N SER A 40 1.55 1.50 -18.06
CA SER A 40 2.65 0.75 -18.67
C SER A 40 2.95 -0.58 -17.96
N SER A 41 2.58 -0.70 -16.69
CA SER A 41 2.82 -1.90 -15.87
C SER A 41 1.58 -2.77 -15.72
N LEU A 42 0.42 -2.30 -16.22
CA LEU A 42 -0.78 -3.12 -16.33
C LEU A 42 -0.66 -4.03 -17.56
N PRO A 43 -1.21 -5.25 -17.52
CA PRO A 43 -1.34 -6.06 -18.71
C PRO A 43 -2.16 -5.31 -19.78
N GLU A 44 -1.77 -5.46 -21.04
CA GLU A 44 -2.42 -4.78 -22.17
C GLU A 44 -3.87 -5.22 -22.32
N THR A 45 -4.09 -6.53 -22.21
CA THR A 45 -5.42 -7.16 -22.22
C THR A 45 -5.79 -7.69 -20.83
N PRO A 46 -7.09 -7.72 -20.47
CA PRO A 46 -7.55 -8.38 -19.27
C PRO A 46 -7.07 -9.84 -19.21
N VAL A 47 -6.62 -10.26 -18.04
CA VAL A 47 -6.10 -11.61 -17.82
C VAL A 47 -7.28 -12.59 -17.82
N PRO A 48 -7.30 -13.59 -18.70
CA PRO A 48 -8.36 -14.58 -18.70
C PRO A 48 -8.21 -15.47 -17.46
N VAL A 49 -9.19 -15.41 -16.55
CA VAL A 49 -9.30 -16.30 -15.40
C VAL A 49 -10.70 -16.90 -15.39
N SER A 50 -10.81 -18.19 -15.10
CA SER A 50 -12.08 -18.92 -15.03
C SER A 50 -12.72 -18.82 -13.64
N SER A 51 -11.90 -18.56 -12.63
CA SER A 51 -12.22 -18.51 -11.21
C SER A 51 -12.59 -17.10 -10.75
N LYS A 52 -13.44 -17.05 -9.71
CA LYS A 52 -13.79 -15.81 -9.01
C LYS A 52 -13.33 -15.90 -7.57
N VAL A 53 -12.58 -14.90 -7.12
CA VAL A 53 -12.10 -14.80 -5.73
C VAL A 53 -12.95 -13.78 -4.99
N PHE A 54 -13.51 -14.19 -3.86
CA PHE A 54 -14.25 -13.31 -2.95
C PHE A 54 -13.42 -13.10 -1.68
N ILE A 55 -13.32 -11.84 -1.23
CA ILE A 55 -12.63 -11.48 0.01
C ILE A 55 -13.70 -11.20 1.06
N LEU A 56 -13.66 -11.96 2.15
CA LEU A 56 -14.61 -11.87 3.25
C LEU A 56 -13.82 -11.81 4.56
N GLN A 57 -14.32 -11.02 5.52
CA GLN A 57 -13.88 -11.14 6.91
C GLN A 57 -14.66 -12.27 7.56
N HIS A 58 -13.97 -13.22 8.20
CA HIS A 58 -14.61 -14.39 8.79
C HIS A 58 -13.89 -14.84 10.08
N PRO A 59 -14.60 -15.26 11.13
CA PRO A 59 -13.98 -15.73 12.38
C PRO A 59 -13.06 -16.96 12.21
N GLY A 60 -13.23 -17.72 11.12
CA GLY A 60 -12.40 -18.86 10.73
C GLY A 60 -11.36 -18.54 9.66
N GLU A 61 -10.81 -17.32 9.64
CA GLU A 61 -9.75 -16.95 8.71
C GLU A 61 -8.52 -17.88 8.84
N VAL A 62 -8.07 -18.40 7.70
CA VAL A 62 -6.86 -19.23 7.61
C VAL A 62 -5.69 -18.41 7.10
N GLN A 63 -4.52 -18.65 7.66
CA GLN A 63 -3.30 -17.95 7.26
C GLN A 63 -2.67 -18.67 6.07
N ILE A 64 -2.55 -17.95 4.95
CA ILE A 64 -1.68 -18.36 3.86
C ILE A 64 -0.25 -18.06 4.32
N ASN A 65 0.61 -19.07 4.32
CA ASN A 65 2.03 -18.91 4.59
C ASN A 65 2.77 -18.86 3.25
N PRO A 66 2.87 -17.68 2.61
CA PRO A 66 3.68 -17.57 1.42
C PRO A 66 5.14 -17.83 1.78
N ASN A 67 5.85 -18.58 0.94
CA ASN A 67 7.31 -18.75 1.08
C ASN A 67 8.09 -17.47 0.69
N ARG A 68 7.43 -16.30 0.74
CA ARG A 68 7.94 -14.99 0.33
C ARG A 68 7.34 -13.89 1.20
N THR A 69 8.10 -12.82 1.42
CA THR A 69 7.60 -11.58 2.03
C THR A 69 6.83 -10.75 1.02
N SER A 70 5.86 -9.98 1.50
CA SER A 70 5.10 -9.03 0.68
C SER A 70 6.00 -7.97 0.02
N SER A 71 5.71 -7.65 -1.24
CA SER A 71 6.31 -6.52 -1.98
C SER A 71 5.73 -5.17 -1.56
N TYR A 72 4.58 -5.16 -0.87
CA TYR A 72 3.96 -3.96 -0.34
C TYR A 72 4.69 -3.46 0.92
N VAL A 73 5.82 -2.77 0.70
CA VAL A 73 6.76 -2.33 1.75
C VAL A 73 6.58 -0.87 2.17
N ILE A 74 5.73 -0.11 1.46
CA ILE A 74 5.52 1.33 1.71
C ILE A 74 4.52 1.61 2.85
N ARG A 75 4.01 0.57 3.51
CA ARG A 75 3.15 0.66 4.70
C ARG A 75 3.50 -0.44 5.68
N THR A 76 3.38 -0.15 6.97
CA THR A 76 3.52 -1.14 8.04
C THR A 76 2.42 -2.19 7.96
N GLN A 77 2.82 -3.46 7.98
CA GLN A 77 1.93 -4.62 8.04
C GLN A 77 1.85 -5.20 9.46
N PRO A 78 0.82 -5.97 9.83
CA PRO A 78 0.72 -6.57 11.17
C PRO A 78 1.93 -7.47 11.51
N THR A 79 2.17 -8.49 10.68
CA THR A 79 3.30 -9.43 10.81
C THR A 79 4.09 -9.47 9.50
N ARG A 80 5.26 -10.13 9.50
CA ARG A 80 6.13 -10.22 8.31
C ARG A 80 5.56 -11.12 7.21
N GLU A 81 4.73 -12.08 7.59
CA GLU A 81 4.11 -13.07 6.72
C GLU A 81 2.81 -12.57 6.07
N CYS A 82 2.36 -11.37 6.41
CA CYS A 82 1.20 -10.77 5.78
C CYS A 82 1.49 -10.48 4.30
N LEU A 83 0.47 -10.72 3.46
CA LEU A 83 0.44 -10.27 2.07
C LEU A 83 -0.51 -9.09 1.92
N SER A 84 -0.27 -8.25 0.91
CA SER A 84 -1.29 -7.33 0.46
C SER A 84 -2.49 -8.09 -0.13
N THR A 85 -3.67 -7.45 -0.12
CA THR A 85 -4.87 -8.02 -0.74
C THR A 85 -4.64 -8.48 -2.18
N VAL A 86 -3.90 -7.70 -2.97
CA VAL A 86 -3.59 -8.02 -4.37
C VAL A 86 -2.71 -9.27 -4.46
N GLU A 87 -1.68 -9.38 -3.63
CA GLU A 87 -0.81 -10.57 -3.61
C GLU A 87 -1.56 -11.83 -3.16
N THR A 88 -2.47 -11.70 -2.18
CA THR A 88 -3.33 -12.80 -1.72
C THR A 88 -4.23 -13.30 -2.85
N VAL A 89 -4.90 -12.39 -3.57
CA VAL A 89 -5.75 -12.75 -4.72
C VAL A 89 -4.92 -13.36 -5.84
N ALA A 90 -3.75 -12.78 -6.15
CA ALA A 90 -2.86 -13.29 -7.18
C ALA A 90 -2.36 -14.71 -6.84
N TYR A 91 -2.01 -14.96 -5.58
CA TYR A 91 -1.66 -16.30 -5.10
C TYR A 91 -2.84 -17.27 -5.21
N ALA A 92 -4.02 -16.89 -4.71
CA ALA A 92 -5.21 -17.74 -4.78
C ALA A 92 -5.56 -18.12 -6.22
N LEU A 93 -5.57 -17.16 -7.14
CA LEU A 93 -5.80 -17.43 -8.58
C LEU A 93 -4.71 -18.31 -9.18
N SER A 94 -3.44 -18.11 -8.82
CA SER A 94 -2.36 -18.96 -9.33
C SER A 94 -2.51 -20.43 -8.93
N VAL A 95 -3.09 -20.70 -7.75
CA VAL A 95 -3.38 -22.06 -7.27
C VAL A 95 -4.65 -22.60 -7.94
N LEU A 96 -5.74 -21.82 -7.97
CA LEU A 96 -7.03 -22.25 -8.52
C LEU A 96 -6.99 -22.53 -10.04
N GLU A 97 -6.20 -21.76 -10.80
CA GLU A 97 -6.05 -21.92 -12.25
C GLU A 97 -4.84 -22.79 -12.63
N GLU A 98 -4.12 -23.35 -11.66
CA GLU A 98 -2.88 -24.10 -11.88
C GLU A 98 -1.84 -23.34 -12.73
N ASN A 99 -1.81 -22.01 -12.59
CA ASN A 99 -0.96 -21.13 -13.38
C ASN A 99 -0.12 -20.20 -12.47
N PRO A 100 1.14 -20.60 -12.16
CA PRO A 100 2.04 -19.80 -11.33
C PRO A 100 2.33 -18.40 -11.88
N GLN A 101 2.27 -18.21 -13.21
CA GLN A 101 2.57 -16.92 -13.86
C GLN A 101 1.55 -15.83 -13.49
N LEU A 102 0.31 -16.22 -13.13
CA LEU A 102 -0.70 -15.28 -12.66
C LEU A 102 -0.22 -14.49 -11.46
N GLN A 103 0.58 -15.10 -10.59
CA GLN A 103 1.08 -14.43 -9.41
C GLN A 103 1.98 -13.25 -9.77
N GLU A 104 2.97 -13.45 -10.66
CA GLU A 104 3.87 -12.39 -11.12
C GLU A 104 3.10 -11.32 -11.91
N LEU A 105 2.30 -11.75 -12.88
CA LEU A 105 1.56 -10.87 -13.76
C LEU A 105 0.61 -9.93 -12.99
N LEU A 106 -0.16 -10.47 -12.03
CA LEU A 106 -1.13 -9.69 -11.26
C LEU A 106 -0.47 -8.81 -10.18
N THR A 107 0.74 -9.13 -9.74
CA THR A 107 1.48 -8.34 -8.73
C THR A 107 2.39 -7.27 -9.33
N ARG A 108 2.73 -7.34 -10.62
CA ARG A 108 3.55 -6.34 -11.31
C ARG A 108 3.09 -4.88 -11.14
N PRO A 109 1.78 -4.55 -11.19
CA PRO A 109 1.32 -3.19 -10.93
C PRO A 109 1.59 -2.72 -9.50
N LEU A 110 1.44 -3.61 -8.51
CA LEU A 110 1.75 -3.32 -7.10
C LEU A 110 3.24 -3.05 -6.91
N GLN A 111 4.10 -3.88 -7.51
CA GLN A 111 5.55 -3.71 -7.46
C GLN A 111 5.97 -2.36 -8.08
N THR A 112 5.41 -2.03 -9.25
CA THR A 112 5.66 -0.74 -9.91
C THR A 112 5.23 0.44 -9.02
N LEU A 113 4.04 0.35 -8.43
CA LEU A 113 3.52 1.37 -7.50
C LEU A 113 4.49 1.59 -6.34
N CYS A 114 4.93 0.51 -5.68
CA CYS A 114 5.84 0.59 -4.55
C CYS A 114 7.19 1.18 -4.97
N GLN A 115 7.76 0.68 -6.08
CA GLN A 115 9.02 1.17 -6.61
C GLN A 115 8.96 2.67 -6.91
N HIS A 116 7.92 3.11 -7.60
CA HIS A 116 7.73 4.51 -7.93
C HIS A 116 7.61 5.40 -6.69
N GLN A 117 6.89 4.94 -5.65
CA GLN A 117 6.80 5.70 -4.39
C GLN A 117 8.15 5.79 -3.68
N LEU A 118 8.93 4.70 -3.66
CA LEU A 118 10.27 4.70 -3.06
C LEU A 118 11.22 5.66 -3.79
N GLU A 119 11.17 5.70 -5.13
CA GLU A 119 11.93 6.66 -5.95
C GLU A 119 11.56 8.12 -5.66
N HIS A 120 10.35 8.37 -5.16
CA HIS A 120 9.83 9.70 -4.83
C HIS A 120 9.77 9.97 -3.33
N GLY A 121 10.58 9.26 -2.54
CA GLY A 121 10.81 9.56 -1.12
C GLY A 121 9.93 8.78 -0.13
N ALA A 122 9.17 7.79 -0.56
CA ALA A 122 8.57 6.84 0.37
C ALA A 122 9.66 6.00 1.05
N VAL A 123 9.37 5.57 2.28
CA VAL A 123 10.30 4.79 3.10
C VAL A 123 9.80 3.36 3.22
N THR A 124 10.72 2.40 3.29
CA THR A 124 10.39 1.00 3.58
C THR A 124 10.00 0.85 5.06
N HIS A 125 8.84 0.24 5.30
CA HIS A 125 8.31 0.00 6.63
C HIS A 125 8.50 -1.46 7.05
N HIS A 126 8.91 -1.67 8.29
CA HIS A 126 8.89 -2.99 8.93
C HIS A 126 7.48 -3.35 9.42
N SER A 127 7.28 -4.64 9.73
CA SER A 127 6.04 -5.11 10.36
C SER A 127 5.86 -4.50 11.75
N LYS A 128 4.61 -4.35 12.18
CA LYS A 128 4.25 -3.87 13.51
C LYS A 128 4.83 -4.78 14.58
N GLU A 129 4.79 -6.09 14.35
CA GLU A 129 5.48 -7.09 15.17
C GLU A 129 6.96 -6.76 15.38
N PHE A 130 7.70 -6.54 14.30
CA PHE A 130 9.13 -6.23 14.36
C PHE A 130 9.40 -4.93 15.11
N LEU A 131 8.62 -3.88 14.82
CA LEU A 131 8.76 -2.58 15.50
C LEU A 131 8.52 -2.71 17.00
N ILE A 132 7.55 -3.54 17.41
CA ILE A 132 7.24 -3.77 18.82
C ILE A 132 8.36 -4.57 19.50
N GLN A 133 8.82 -5.68 18.89
CA GLN A 133 9.86 -6.54 19.44
C GLN A 133 11.21 -5.82 19.60
N ASN A 134 11.51 -4.84 18.75
CA ASN A 134 12.75 -4.08 18.79
C ASN A 134 12.63 -2.74 19.54
N GLY A 135 11.50 -2.46 20.20
CA GLY A 135 11.31 -1.21 20.95
C GLY A 135 11.21 0.05 20.08
N LEU A 136 10.96 -0.09 18.78
CA LEU A 136 10.84 1.00 17.80
C LEU A 136 9.40 1.50 17.64
N TYR A 137 8.41 0.87 18.30
CA TYR A 137 7.01 1.23 18.20
C TYR A 137 6.59 2.21 19.31
N ALA A 138 6.36 3.48 18.96
CA ALA A 138 6.12 4.55 19.92
C ALA A 138 4.69 4.64 20.50
N LYS A 139 3.70 3.96 19.90
CA LYS A 139 2.29 4.08 20.33
C LYS A 139 1.97 3.13 21.49
N PRO A 140 1.01 3.47 22.37
CA PRO A 140 0.58 2.58 23.45
C PRO A 140 0.14 1.21 22.93
N LEU A 141 0.57 0.16 23.63
CA LEU A 141 0.26 -1.22 23.26
C LEU A 141 -0.98 -1.73 24.01
N PRO A 142 -1.84 -2.52 23.36
CA PRO A 142 -2.91 -3.25 24.04
C PRO A 142 -2.35 -4.19 25.12
N ARG A 143 -3.08 -4.35 26.24
CA ARG A 143 -2.70 -5.24 27.36
C ARG A 143 -2.32 -6.67 26.90
N ARG A 144 -3.04 -7.22 25.92
CA ARG A 144 -2.75 -8.54 25.34
C ARG A 144 -1.33 -8.65 24.79
N ILE A 145 -0.84 -7.59 24.14
CA ILE A 145 0.50 -7.54 23.55
C ILE A 145 1.54 -7.37 24.64
N ILE A 146 1.28 -6.50 25.62
CA ILE A 146 2.17 -6.28 26.77
C ILE A 146 2.40 -7.60 27.54
N HIS A 147 1.34 -8.36 27.81
CA HIS A 147 1.45 -9.64 28.49
C HIS A 147 2.28 -10.68 27.71
N LYS A 148 2.11 -10.75 26.38
CA LYS A 148 2.92 -11.65 25.54
C LYS A 148 4.39 -11.24 25.51
N LEU A 149 4.67 -9.94 25.40
CA LEU A 149 6.03 -9.40 25.47
C LEU A 149 6.71 -9.74 26.80
N ALA A 150 6.02 -9.56 27.93
CA ALA A 150 6.53 -9.87 29.25
C ALA A 150 6.89 -11.37 29.42
N ARG A 151 6.29 -12.24 28.60
CA ARG A 151 6.53 -13.69 28.58
C ARG A 151 7.47 -14.14 27.45
N ASN A 152 8.02 -13.21 26.66
CA ASN A 152 8.80 -13.48 25.45
C ASN A 152 8.07 -14.42 24.45
N GLU A 153 6.74 -14.29 24.36
CA GLU A 153 5.90 -15.10 23.47
C GLU A 153 5.71 -14.44 22.09
N ASP A 154 5.49 -15.27 21.07
CA ASP A 154 5.21 -14.83 19.70
C ASP A 154 3.93 -13.94 19.65
N LEU A 155 4.06 -12.76 19.02
CA LEU A 155 3.02 -11.74 18.91
C LEU A 155 2.06 -11.97 17.74
N LYS A 156 2.37 -12.87 16.80
CA LYS A 156 1.59 -13.07 15.56
C LYS A 156 0.09 -13.11 15.78
N ASP A 157 -0.39 -13.95 16.70
CA ASP A 157 -1.83 -14.12 16.92
C ASP A 157 -2.51 -12.95 17.63
N ALA A 158 -1.72 -12.09 18.30
CA ALA A 158 -2.24 -10.90 18.98
C ALA A 158 -2.22 -9.65 18.10
N LEU A 159 -1.69 -9.74 16.88
CA LEU A 159 -1.67 -8.65 15.90
C LEU A 159 -2.68 -8.85 14.76
N LYS A 160 -3.32 -10.02 14.72
CA LYS A 160 -4.53 -10.31 13.95
C LYS A 160 -5.73 -9.53 14.52
#